data_AF-A0A9D0ZJL4-F1
#
_entry.id   AF-A0A9D0ZJL4-F1
#
_cell.length_a   1.000
_cell.length_b   1.000
_cell.length_c   1.000
_cell.angle_alpha   90.00
_cell.angle_beta   90.00
_cell.angle_gamma   90.00
#
_symmetry.space_group_name_H-M   'P 1'
#
loop_
_entity.id
_entity.type
_entity.pdbx_description
1 polymer ?
#
loop_
_entity_poly.entity_id
_entity_poly.type
_entity_poly.pdbx_seq_one_letter_code
_entity_poly.pdbx_strand_id
1 'polypeptide(L)'
;MNSGSYTAAVNNFMQTNNIKFNQQQFDALVMLVYNLGAGVLGDSSVKGILLDCYETSSTTSSTVAYVNSSDGLWLRTGPGTGYSSILAMPYNTKVTVVEKTNSQWYKVKLSDGTQGYCASEYLTFASTGVRNLNKVDQDDLIAELIQWHHAGGQCVWGLLYRRIDELEVFFYNDYVRDGSSNKYNMPYRWNC
;
A
#
# COMPACT_ATOMS: atom_id res chain seq x y z
N MET A 1 7.98 31.92 -9.63
CA MET A 1 7.66 30.66 -10.34
C MET A 1 7.85 29.51 -9.35
N ASN A 2 6.76 28.98 -8.77
CA ASN A 2 6.78 27.90 -7.77
C ASN A 2 6.78 26.54 -8.47
N SER A 3 7.82 26.26 -9.25
CA SER A 3 7.86 25.13 -10.20
C SER A 3 8.42 23.84 -9.61
N GLY A 4 8.45 23.68 -8.27
CA GLY A 4 9.17 22.55 -7.65
C GLY A 4 8.56 21.95 -6.38
N SER A 5 7.46 22.49 -5.81
CA SER A 5 6.99 21.99 -4.50
C SER A 5 5.94 20.87 -4.61
N TYR A 6 4.97 20.99 -5.52
CA TYR A 6 3.82 20.05 -5.59
C TYR A 6 4.19 18.71 -6.21
N THR A 7 4.81 18.71 -7.39
CA THR A 7 5.35 17.51 -8.04
C THR A 7 6.37 16.81 -7.14
N ALA A 8 7.22 17.57 -6.42
CA ALA A 8 8.15 17.00 -5.46
C ALA A 8 7.43 16.42 -4.25
N ALA A 9 6.36 17.03 -3.75
CA ALA A 9 5.58 16.49 -2.64
C ALA A 9 4.95 15.13 -3.00
N VAL A 10 4.33 15.03 -4.18
CA VAL A 10 3.77 13.75 -4.66
C VAL A 10 4.89 12.73 -4.87
N ASN A 11 5.99 13.09 -5.54
CA ASN A 11 7.13 12.19 -5.75
C ASN A 11 7.72 11.69 -4.42
N ASN A 12 7.95 12.59 -3.46
CA ASN A 12 8.48 12.24 -2.14
C ASN A 12 7.52 11.32 -1.38
N PHE A 13 6.21 11.59 -1.45
CA PHE A 13 5.20 10.74 -0.85
C PHE A 13 5.24 9.33 -1.44
N MET A 14 5.27 9.19 -2.77
CA MET A 14 5.31 7.89 -3.42
C MET A 14 6.59 7.12 -3.13
N GLN A 15 7.75 7.79 -3.21
CA GLN A 15 9.06 7.17 -2.98
C GLN A 15 9.23 6.74 -1.52
N THR A 16 8.88 7.60 -0.56
CA THR A 16 9.02 7.32 0.87
C THR A 16 8.16 6.13 1.31
N ASN A 17 6.99 5.98 0.68
CA ASN A 17 6.03 4.92 1.03
C ASN A 17 6.11 3.69 0.12
N ASN A 18 7.08 3.64 -0.80
CA ASN A 18 7.27 2.55 -1.76
C ASN A 18 5.99 2.21 -2.55
N ILE A 19 5.36 3.23 -3.11
CA ILE A 19 4.11 3.12 -3.86
C ILE A 19 4.42 3.07 -5.37
N LYS A 20 3.90 2.06 -6.06
CA LYS A 20 3.80 2.02 -7.51
C LYS A 20 2.57 2.80 -7.97
N PHE A 21 2.75 3.56 -9.05
CA PHE A 21 1.70 4.39 -9.64
C PHE A 21 1.94 4.51 -11.14
N ASN A 22 0.90 4.91 -11.87
CA ASN A 22 0.97 5.26 -13.29
C ASN A 22 0.91 6.80 -13.48
N GLN A 23 1.07 7.26 -14.72
CA GLN A 23 1.12 8.69 -15.04
C GLN A 23 -0.16 9.43 -14.65
N GLN A 24 -1.34 8.87 -14.93
CA GLN A 24 -2.63 9.50 -14.63
C GLN A 24 -2.85 9.68 -13.12
N GLN A 25 -2.49 8.68 -12.31
CA GLN A 25 -2.58 8.75 -10.85
C GLN A 25 -1.65 9.81 -10.30
N PHE A 26 -0.45 9.93 -10.87
CA PHE A 26 0.51 10.97 -10.50
C PHE A 26 -0.04 12.36 -10.84
N ASP A 27 -0.53 12.55 -12.06
CA ASP A 27 -1.04 13.84 -12.53
C ASP A 27 -2.27 14.30 -11.75
N ALA A 28 -3.20 13.38 -11.45
CA ALA A 28 -4.36 13.63 -10.59
C ALA A 28 -3.95 14.10 -9.18
N LEU A 29 -2.97 13.43 -8.56
CA LEU A 29 -2.50 13.81 -7.22
C LEU A 29 -1.73 15.13 -7.24
N VAL A 30 -1.00 15.43 -8.31
CA VAL A 30 -0.37 16.76 -8.47
C VAL A 30 -1.43 17.85 -8.59
N MET A 31 -2.53 17.60 -9.31
CA MET A 31 -3.67 18.52 -9.37
C MET A 31 -4.32 18.71 -8.00
N LEU A 32 -4.56 17.62 -7.26
CA LEU A 32 -5.11 17.65 -5.90
C LEU A 32 -4.25 18.55 -4.99
N VAL A 33 -2.94 18.29 -4.98
CA VAL A 33 -1.94 19.01 -4.17
C VAL A 33 -1.79 20.47 -4.63
N TYR A 34 -1.93 20.76 -5.92
CA TYR A 34 -1.93 22.12 -6.43
C TYR A 34 -3.11 22.94 -5.88
N ASN A 35 -4.29 22.32 -5.77
CA ASN A 35 -5.51 22.97 -5.29
C ASN A 35 -5.57 23.11 -3.76
N LEU A 36 -5.19 22.05 -3.02
CA LEU A 36 -5.33 22.00 -1.55
C LEU A 36 -4.03 22.22 -0.78
N GLY A 37 -2.90 22.30 -1.49
CA GLY A 37 -1.57 22.29 -0.91
C GLY A 37 -1.07 20.88 -0.57
N ALA A 38 0.24 20.75 -0.38
CA ALA A 38 0.89 19.45 -0.10
C ALA A 38 0.47 18.79 1.21
N GLY A 39 -0.13 19.56 2.14
CA GLY A 39 -0.63 19.04 3.42
C GLY A 39 -1.69 17.95 3.27
N VAL A 40 -2.45 17.93 2.17
CA VAL A 40 -3.49 16.92 1.92
C VAL A 40 -2.94 15.49 1.89
N LEU A 41 -1.69 15.28 1.44
CA LEU A 41 -1.05 13.96 1.44
C LEU A 41 -0.59 13.51 2.84
N GLY A 42 -0.54 14.45 3.78
CA GLY A 42 -0.25 14.20 5.19
C GLY A 42 -1.51 13.97 6.02
N ASP A 43 -2.69 14.27 5.49
CA ASP A 43 -3.97 14.01 6.15
C ASP A 43 -4.15 12.52 6.42
N SER A 44 -4.59 12.15 7.62
CA SER A 44 -4.66 10.76 8.05
C SER A 44 -5.61 9.92 7.20
N SER A 45 -6.72 10.49 6.75
CA SER A 45 -7.74 9.76 5.97
C SER A 45 -7.26 9.53 4.54
N VAL A 46 -6.82 10.61 3.87
CA VAL A 46 -6.27 10.53 2.50
C VAL A 46 -5.04 9.62 2.46
N LYS A 47 -4.10 9.80 3.40
CA LYS A 47 -2.90 8.97 3.50
C LYS A 47 -3.25 7.51 3.78
N GLY A 48 -4.19 7.25 4.68
CA GLY A 48 -4.62 5.89 5.02
C GLY A 48 -5.07 5.13 3.78
N ILE A 49 -5.99 5.72 3.01
CA ILE A 49 -6.55 5.13 1.80
C ILE A 49 -5.46 4.90 0.74
N LEU A 50 -4.63 5.93 0.46
CA LEU A 50 -3.55 5.81 -0.52
C LEU A 50 -2.49 4.78 -0.12
N LEU A 51 -2.32 4.52 1.17
CA LEU A 51 -1.40 3.51 1.65
C LEU A 51 -2.03 2.11 1.62
N ASP A 52 -3.32 1.94 1.88
CA ASP A 52 -3.94 0.60 1.97
C ASP A 52 -4.02 -0.19 0.64
N CYS A 53 -3.52 0.39 -0.46
CA CYS A 53 -3.44 -0.19 -1.80
C CYS A 53 -2.41 -1.35 -1.95
N TYR A 54 -2.47 -2.37 -1.10
CA TYR A 54 -1.51 -3.48 -1.14
C TYR A 54 -1.75 -4.41 -2.33
N GLU A 55 -0.73 -4.56 -3.18
CA GLU A 55 -0.65 -5.58 -4.21
C GLU A 55 -0.15 -6.90 -3.57
N THR A 56 -1.08 -7.83 -3.34
CA THR A 56 -0.73 -9.19 -2.94
C THR A 56 -0.14 -9.90 -4.15
N SER A 57 1.18 -10.12 -4.16
CA SER A 57 1.80 -10.97 -5.17
C SER A 57 1.35 -12.41 -4.98
N SER A 58 0.37 -12.85 -5.78
CA SER A 58 -0.01 -14.24 -5.93
C SER A 58 0.95 -14.95 -6.87
N THR A 59 2.22 -15.06 -6.49
CA THR A 59 3.21 -15.83 -7.25
C THR A 59 4.09 -16.59 -6.28
N THR A 60 4.26 -17.88 -6.57
CA THR A 60 5.13 -18.87 -5.94
C THR A 60 6.58 -18.39 -5.92
N SER A 61 6.86 -17.40 -5.09
CA SER A 61 8.17 -16.81 -4.89
C SER A 61 8.41 -16.78 -3.39
N SER A 62 9.23 -17.72 -2.94
CA SER A 62 10.13 -17.62 -1.80
C SER A 62 9.87 -16.41 -0.90
N THR A 63 8.92 -16.54 0.04
CA THR A 63 8.53 -15.42 0.90
C THR A 63 9.57 -15.25 2.00
N VAL A 64 10.14 -14.06 2.12
CA VAL A 64 11.08 -13.74 3.22
C VAL A 64 10.30 -13.66 4.54
N ALA A 65 10.84 -14.30 5.57
CA ALA A 65 10.34 -14.20 6.94
C ALA A 65 11.50 -14.02 7.92
N TYR A 66 11.17 -13.64 9.15
CA TYR A 66 12.10 -13.47 10.26
C TYR A 66 11.64 -14.31 11.43
N VAL A 67 12.60 -14.90 12.15
CA VAL A 67 12.31 -15.61 13.41
C VAL A 67 11.84 -14.60 14.47
N ASN A 68 10.60 -14.76 14.93
CA ASN A 68 9.97 -13.94 15.96
C ASN A 68 9.79 -14.73 17.26
N SER A 69 10.91 -15.25 17.77
CA SER A 69 11.00 -15.91 19.07
C SER A 69 12.24 -15.38 19.77
N SER A 70 12.09 -14.80 20.97
CA SER A 70 13.20 -14.27 21.77
C SER A 70 14.24 -15.35 22.12
N ASP A 71 13.77 -16.59 22.29
CA ASP A 71 14.61 -17.75 22.64
C ASP A 71 15.20 -18.44 21.40
N GLY A 72 14.92 -17.89 20.21
CA GLY A 72 15.24 -18.50 18.92
C GLY A 72 14.25 -19.59 18.51
N LEU A 73 14.49 -20.16 17.34
CA LEU A 73 13.64 -21.16 16.71
C LEU A 73 14.49 -22.31 16.18
N TRP A 74 14.15 -23.54 16.57
CA TRP A 74 14.84 -24.73 16.08
C TRP A 74 14.47 -25.03 14.62
N LEU A 75 15.50 -25.11 13.78
CA LEU A 75 15.39 -25.70 12.44
C LEU A 75 15.51 -27.21 12.57
N ARG A 76 14.57 -27.96 12.01
CA ARG A 76 14.45 -29.43 12.16
C ARG A 76 14.53 -30.15 10.83
N THR A 77 14.84 -31.45 10.87
CA THR A 77 14.92 -32.31 9.68
C THR A 77 13.56 -32.67 9.07
N GLY A 78 12.46 -32.47 9.81
CA GLY A 78 11.10 -32.71 9.33
C GLY A 78 10.03 -31.88 10.06
N PRO A 79 8.78 -31.89 9.56
CA PRO A 79 7.69 -31.07 10.07
C PRO A 79 7.09 -31.67 11.35
N GLY A 80 7.75 -31.44 12.49
CA GLY A 80 7.28 -31.92 13.79
C GLY A 80 8.33 -31.78 14.90
N THR A 81 7.89 -31.73 16.15
CA THR A 81 8.78 -31.65 17.33
C THR A 81 9.54 -32.95 17.62
N GLY A 82 9.10 -34.08 17.06
CA GLY A 82 9.78 -35.37 17.16
C GLY A 82 10.96 -35.55 16.20
N TYR A 83 11.15 -34.66 15.22
CA TYR A 83 12.28 -34.70 14.30
C TYR A 83 13.53 -34.06 14.92
N SER A 84 14.71 -34.57 14.57
CA SER A 84 16.00 -34.05 15.05
C SER A 84 16.20 -32.58 14.69
N SER A 85 16.78 -31.81 15.62
CA SER A 85 17.18 -30.43 15.39
C SER A 85 18.47 -30.37 14.57
N ILE A 86 18.48 -29.50 13.55
CA ILE A 86 19.66 -29.17 12.73
C ILE A 86 20.48 -28.10 13.46
N LEU A 87 19.84 -26.97 13.78
CA LEU A 87 20.43 -25.83 14.48
C LEU A 87 19.36 -24.95 15.12
N ALA A 88 19.77 -24.07 16.03
CA ALA A 88 18.92 -23.00 16.56
C ALA A 88 19.13 -21.72 15.73
N MET A 89 18.04 -21.14 15.25
CA MET A 89 18.02 -19.85 14.57
C MET A 89 17.73 -18.76 15.63
N PRO A 90 18.65 -17.82 15.90
CA PRO A 90 18.40 -16.72 16.83
C PRO A 90 17.20 -15.85 16.44
N TYR A 91 16.70 -15.06 17.39
CA TYR A 91 15.72 -13.99 17.10
C TYR A 91 16.17 -13.13 15.91
N ASN A 92 15.20 -12.74 15.08
CA ASN A 92 15.40 -11.92 13.90
C ASN A 92 16.28 -12.59 12.79
N THR A 93 16.53 -13.89 12.88
CA THR A 93 17.18 -14.62 11.78
C THR A 93 16.30 -14.54 10.55
N LYS A 94 16.86 -14.02 9.45
CA LYS A 94 16.21 -13.96 8.15
C LYS A 94 16.18 -15.34 7.52
N VAL A 95 15.00 -15.77 7.11
CA VAL A 95 14.78 -17.04 6.40
C VAL A 95 13.96 -16.80 5.15
N THR A 96 14.13 -17.68 4.17
CA THR A 96 13.31 -17.72 2.97
C THR A 96 12.39 -18.92 3.05
N VAL A 97 11.07 -18.70 3.07
CA VAL A 97 10.08 -19.78 3.06
C VAL A 97 10.01 -20.39 1.67
N VAL A 98 10.48 -21.64 1.56
CA VAL A 98 10.54 -22.41 0.31
C VAL A 98 9.22 -23.15 0.07
N GLU A 99 8.59 -23.64 1.14
CA GLU A 99 7.37 -24.44 1.06
C GLU A 99 6.53 -24.28 2.33
N LYS A 100 5.22 -24.12 2.16
CA LYS A 100 4.25 -24.17 3.27
C LYS A 100 3.73 -25.60 3.43
N THR A 101 4.52 -26.46 4.05
CA THR A 101 4.24 -27.89 4.14
C THR A 101 2.89 -28.19 4.81
N ASN A 102 2.53 -27.47 5.88
CA ASN A 102 1.19 -27.46 6.45
C ASN A 102 0.95 -26.15 7.23
N SER A 103 -0.18 -26.02 7.94
CA SER A 103 -0.52 -24.81 8.71
C SER A 103 0.47 -24.49 9.83
N GLN A 104 1.13 -25.49 10.40
CA GLN A 104 2.01 -25.37 11.58
C GLN A 104 3.50 -25.40 11.23
N TRP A 105 3.89 -25.94 10.07
CA TRP A 105 5.29 -26.18 9.71
C TRP A 105 5.60 -25.73 8.30
N TYR A 106 6.62 -24.89 8.17
CA TYR A 106 7.14 -24.43 6.88
C TYR A 106 8.56 -24.92 6.66
N LYS A 107 8.88 -25.23 5.40
CA LYS A 107 10.25 -25.47 4.95
C LYS A 107 10.90 -24.14 4.62
N VAL A 108 12.05 -23.88 5.21
CA VAL A 108 12.78 -22.62 5.06
C VAL A 108 14.22 -22.87 4.63
N LYS A 109 14.82 -21.85 4.02
CA LYS A 109 16.22 -21.80 3.60
C LYS A 109 16.91 -20.61 4.25
N LEU A 110 18.06 -20.86 4.86
CA LEU A 110 18.96 -19.85 5.43
C LEU A 110 19.89 -19.27 4.35
N SER A 111 20.56 -18.17 4.67
CA SER A 111 21.46 -17.46 3.75
C SER A 111 22.68 -18.29 3.34
N ASP A 112 23.15 -19.19 4.20
CA ASP A 112 24.24 -20.14 3.96
C ASP A 112 23.82 -21.32 3.05
N GLY A 113 22.53 -21.42 2.72
CA GLY A 113 21.96 -22.49 1.92
C GLY A 113 21.35 -23.64 2.72
N THR A 114 21.53 -23.67 4.05
CA THR A 114 20.97 -24.69 4.93
C THR A 114 19.44 -24.67 4.85
N GLN A 115 18.82 -25.85 4.73
CA GLN A 115 17.37 -26.01 4.68
C GLN A 115 16.86 -26.92 5.78
N GLY A 116 15.65 -26.63 6.24
CA GLY A 116 14.95 -27.46 7.20
C GLY A 116 13.54 -26.94 7.45
N TYR A 117 12.90 -27.50 8.47
CA TYR A 117 11.52 -27.20 8.84
C TYR A 117 11.48 -26.43 10.16
N CYS A 118 10.64 -25.42 10.26
CA CYS A 118 10.40 -24.71 11.50
C CYS A 118 8.91 -24.42 11.69
N ALA A 119 8.52 -24.19 12.94
CA ALA A 119 7.14 -23.88 13.26
C ALA A 119 6.76 -22.48 12.71
N SER A 120 5.65 -22.41 11.99
CA SER A 120 5.19 -21.22 11.28
C SER A 120 4.76 -20.10 12.22
N GLU A 121 4.28 -20.43 13.42
CA GLU A 121 3.82 -19.48 14.42
C GLU A 121 4.92 -18.53 14.92
N TYR A 122 6.19 -18.95 14.83
CA TYR A 122 7.35 -18.15 15.21
C TYR A 122 8.00 -17.44 14.03
N LEU A 123 7.30 -17.32 12.90
CA LEU A 123 7.74 -16.57 11.74
C LEU A 123 6.90 -15.32 11.56
N THR A 124 7.58 -14.19 11.42
CA THR A 124 6.96 -12.96 10.93
C THR A 124 7.40 -12.72 9.50
N PHE A 125 6.44 -12.70 8.60
CA PHE A 125 6.71 -12.46 7.18
C PHE A 125 7.13 -11.01 6.96
N ALA A 126 8.19 -10.81 6.19
CA ALA A 126 8.50 -9.49 5.66
C ALA A 126 7.28 -9.08 4.82
N SER A 127 6.75 -7.86 5.02
CA SER A 127 5.67 -7.35 4.19
C SER A 127 6.15 -7.28 2.75
N THR A 128 5.79 -8.26 1.94
CA THR A 128 6.05 -8.31 0.49
C THR A 128 4.99 -7.57 -0.31
N GLY A 129 4.00 -6.97 0.37
CA GLY A 129 2.99 -6.14 -0.26
C GLY A 129 3.62 -4.87 -0.81
N VAL A 130 3.85 -4.87 -2.12
CA VAL A 130 4.12 -3.64 -2.85
C VAL A 130 2.83 -2.81 -2.80
N ARG A 131 2.91 -1.54 -2.39
CA ARG A 131 1.75 -0.65 -2.53
C ARG A 131 1.62 -0.27 -3.99
N ASN A 132 0.43 -0.38 -4.57
CA ASN A 132 0.18 -0.10 -5.97
C ASN A 132 -1.16 0.62 -6.07
N LEU A 133 -1.15 1.87 -6.52
CA LEU A 133 -2.37 2.69 -6.59
C LEU A 133 -3.45 2.11 -7.51
N ASN A 134 -3.11 1.16 -8.40
CA ASN A 134 -4.12 0.39 -9.14
C ASN A 134 -4.98 -0.53 -8.24
N LYS A 135 -4.62 -0.67 -6.96
CA LYS A 135 -5.32 -1.45 -5.93
C LYS A 135 -5.92 -0.57 -4.83
N VAL A 136 -5.94 0.75 -5.00
CA VAL A 136 -6.64 1.62 -4.06
C VAL A 136 -8.14 1.31 -4.09
N ASP A 137 -8.78 1.34 -2.93
CA ASP A 137 -10.23 1.25 -2.87
C ASP A 137 -10.84 2.49 -3.52
N GLN A 138 -11.60 2.27 -4.59
CA GLN A 138 -12.17 3.34 -5.38
C GLN A 138 -13.25 4.10 -4.62
N ASP A 139 -14.10 3.40 -3.89
CA ASP A 139 -15.24 4.01 -3.19
C ASP A 139 -14.75 4.86 -2.02
N ASP A 140 -13.75 4.37 -1.27
CA ASP A 140 -13.15 5.11 -0.17
C ASP A 140 -12.42 6.36 -0.67
N LEU A 141 -11.63 6.25 -1.74
CA LEU A 141 -10.90 7.41 -2.27
C LEU A 141 -11.85 8.48 -2.83
N ILE A 142 -12.92 8.06 -3.53
CA ILE A 142 -13.97 8.97 -4.02
C ILE A 142 -14.64 9.68 -2.84
N ALA A 143 -15.10 8.90 -1.84
CA ALA A 143 -15.81 9.43 -0.68
C ALA A 143 -14.94 10.40 0.13
N GLU A 144 -13.65 10.13 0.26
CA GLU A 144 -12.71 11.00 0.95
C GLU A 144 -12.46 12.29 0.14
N LEU A 145 -11.99 12.19 -1.11
CA LEU A 145 -11.56 13.36 -1.88
C LEU A 145 -12.70 14.35 -2.17
N ILE A 146 -13.93 13.86 -2.34
CA ILE A 146 -15.10 14.71 -2.56
C ILE A 146 -15.41 15.60 -1.36
N GLN A 147 -15.05 15.19 -0.13
CA GLN A 147 -15.28 16.03 1.06
C GLN A 147 -14.42 17.31 1.07
N TRP A 148 -13.29 17.30 0.34
CA TRP A 148 -12.36 18.43 0.23
C TRP A 148 -12.84 19.56 -0.70
N HIS A 149 -14.15 19.81 -0.75
CA HIS A 149 -14.76 20.94 -1.46
C HIS A 149 -15.19 22.09 -0.54
N HIS A 150 -14.93 22.00 0.77
CA HIS A 150 -15.29 23.02 1.74
C HIS A 150 -14.18 24.04 1.94
N ALA A 151 -14.52 25.33 1.96
CA ALA A 151 -13.60 26.41 2.32
C ALA A 151 -14.29 27.37 3.30
N GLY A 152 -13.62 27.70 4.41
CA GLY A 152 -14.22 28.56 5.44
C GLY A 152 -15.50 28.01 6.08
N GLY A 153 -15.66 26.68 6.09
CA GLY A 153 -16.87 26.01 6.58
C GLY A 153 -18.08 26.09 5.63
N GLN A 154 -17.87 26.52 4.38
CA GLN A 154 -18.90 26.57 3.34
C GLN A 154 -18.55 25.67 2.18
N CYS A 155 -19.55 25.08 1.54
CA CYS A 155 -19.35 24.34 0.30
C CYS A 155 -18.93 25.25 -0.85
N VAL A 156 -17.90 24.83 -1.60
CA VAL A 156 -17.46 25.52 -2.82
C VAL A 156 -17.66 24.59 -4.01
N TRP A 157 -18.70 24.84 -4.80
CA TRP A 157 -19.05 24.04 -5.97
C TRP A 157 -17.91 23.89 -6.97
N GLY A 158 -17.17 24.96 -7.22
CA GLY A 158 -16.00 24.91 -8.11
C GLY A 158 -14.89 23.99 -7.61
N LEU A 159 -14.77 23.76 -6.30
CA LEU A 159 -13.83 22.78 -5.75
C LEU A 159 -14.36 21.36 -5.90
N LEU A 160 -15.65 21.14 -5.67
CA LEU A 160 -16.30 19.84 -5.85
C LEU A 160 -16.08 19.32 -7.26
N TYR A 161 -16.37 20.13 -8.28
CA TYR A 161 -16.16 19.72 -9.67
C TYR A 161 -14.69 19.43 -9.98
N ARG A 162 -13.76 20.17 -9.38
CA ARG A 162 -12.34 19.85 -9.51
C ARG A 162 -11.95 18.54 -8.83
N ARG A 163 -12.58 18.17 -7.71
CA ARG A 163 -12.34 16.85 -7.08
C ARG A 163 -12.81 15.74 -8.01
N ILE A 164 -13.96 15.95 -8.68
CA ILE A 164 -14.49 15.04 -9.69
C ILE A 164 -13.50 14.92 -10.85
N ASP A 165 -13.08 16.03 -11.48
CA ASP A 165 -12.08 16.02 -12.56
C ASP A 165 -10.79 15.27 -12.15
N GLU A 166 -10.30 15.48 -10.92
CA GLU A 166 -9.10 14.79 -10.42
C GLU A 166 -9.31 13.29 -10.26
N LEU A 167 -10.47 12.85 -9.75
CA LEU A 167 -10.84 11.44 -9.66
C LEU A 167 -11.03 10.82 -11.05
N GLU A 168 -11.55 11.58 -12.01
CA GLU A 168 -11.72 11.14 -13.40
C GLU A 168 -10.37 10.91 -14.10
N VAL A 169 -9.41 11.81 -13.88
CA VAL A 169 -8.02 11.58 -14.28
C VAL A 169 -7.47 10.35 -13.57
N PHE A 170 -7.61 10.26 -12.24
CA PHE A 170 -7.00 9.20 -11.42
C PHE A 170 -7.45 7.80 -11.84
N PHE A 171 -8.76 7.57 -11.98
CA PHE A 171 -9.32 6.25 -12.25
C PHE A 171 -9.50 5.95 -13.74
N TYR A 172 -9.84 6.96 -14.54
CA TYR A 172 -10.32 6.75 -15.91
C TYR A 172 -9.41 7.32 -16.99
N ASN A 173 -8.28 7.94 -16.62
CA ASN A 173 -7.39 8.62 -17.55
C ASN A 173 -8.11 9.73 -18.35
N ASP A 174 -9.18 10.30 -17.79
CA ASP A 174 -9.98 11.32 -18.45
C ASP A 174 -9.48 12.71 -18.06
N TYR A 175 -8.78 13.38 -18.99
CA TYR A 175 -8.26 14.73 -18.79
C TYR A 175 -9.21 15.83 -19.26
N VAL A 176 -10.44 15.48 -19.65
CA VAL A 176 -11.45 16.46 -20.04
C VAL A 176 -11.90 17.23 -18.80
N ARG A 177 -11.35 18.44 -18.63
CA ARG A 177 -11.73 19.35 -17.54
C ARG A 177 -12.98 20.13 -17.92
N ASP A 178 -14.14 19.50 -17.85
CA ASP A 178 -15.41 20.17 -18.12
C ASP A 178 -15.99 20.87 -16.89
N GLY A 179 -15.41 20.64 -15.71
CA GLY A 179 -15.68 21.38 -14.48
C GLY A 179 -17.16 21.38 -14.08
N SER A 180 -17.95 20.41 -14.54
CA SER A 180 -19.39 20.35 -14.29
C SER A 180 -20.01 18.97 -14.49
N SER A 181 -19.39 18.08 -15.27
CA SER A 181 -19.92 16.75 -15.53
C SER A 181 -19.37 15.76 -14.53
N ASN A 182 -20.25 15.00 -13.89
CA ASN A 182 -19.88 13.76 -13.21
C ASN A 182 -20.06 12.62 -14.20
N LYS A 183 -19.16 12.51 -15.19
CA LYS A 183 -19.34 11.65 -16.37
C LYS A 183 -19.41 10.17 -15.99
N TYR A 184 -18.72 9.80 -14.93
CA TYR A 184 -18.66 8.44 -14.40
C TYR A 184 -19.61 8.20 -13.21
N ASN A 185 -20.51 9.16 -12.93
CA ASN A 185 -21.57 9.06 -11.93
C ASN A 185 -21.05 8.68 -10.52
N MET A 186 -19.91 9.24 -10.14
CA MET A 186 -19.27 9.06 -8.84
C MET A 186 -20.20 9.50 -7.71
N PRO A 187 -20.34 8.73 -6.62
CA PRO A 187 -21.20 9.10 -5.52
C PRO A 187 -20.64 10.33 -4.79
N TYR A 188 -21.48 11.35 -4.62
CA TYR A 188 -21.22 12.47 -3.70
C TYR A 188 -22.44 12.73 -2.82
N ARG A 189 -22.21 13.11 -1.56
CA ARG A 189 -23.28 13.52 -0.66
C ARG A 189 -23.59 15.00 -0.89
N TRP A 190 -24.87 15.29 -1.10
CA TRP A 190 -25.42 16.63 -1.36
C TRP A 190 -25.47 17.56 -0.15
N ASN A 191 -24.96 17.12 1.01
CA ASN A 191 -25.15 17.86 2.27
C ASN A 191 -24.14 19.00 2.39
N CYS A 192 -24.45 20.04 1.64
CA CYS A 192 -24.37 21.44 2.03
C CYS A 192 -25.75 21.81 2.61
#